data_AF-A0A1V5S888-F1
#
_entry.id   AF-A0A1V5S888-F1
#
_cell.length_a   1.000
_cell.length_b   1.000
_cell.length_c   1.000
_cell.angle_alpha   90.00
_cell.angle_beta   90.00
_cell.angle_gamma   90.00
#
_symmetry.space_group_name_H-M   'P 1'
#
loop_
_entity.id
_entity.type
_entity.pdbx_description
1 polymer ?
#
loop_
_entity_poly.entity_id
_entity_poly.type
_entity_poly.pdbx_seq_one_letter_code
_entity_poly.pdbx_strand_id
1 'polypeptide(L)'
;MEISSQLLKPYIEKMETEWQQLYREVCGHSSDGVAAMKPAIEQRMRQLEKFRTSAMYFDRDEKGVKQFPNPREALRLLKLDLRTTRRQWRRHLVSKIRTQKRQERALYVANHPEGK
;
A
#
# COMPACT_ATOMS: atom_id res chain seq x y z
N MET A 1 21.84 -5.50 -20.52
CA MET A 1 21.82 -4.25 -19.71
C MET A 1 21.60 -4.66 -18.25
N GLU A 2 22.70 -4.85 -17.52
CA GLU A 2 22.71 -5.20 -16.10
C GLU A 2 22.36 -3.96 -15.29
N ILE A 3 21.16 -3.93 -14.71
CA ILE A 3 20.89 -3.03 -13.60
C ILE A 3 21.80 -3.56 -12.49
N SER A 4 22.88 -2.82 -12.24
CA SER A 4 23.82 -3.10 -11.14
C SER A 4 23.01 -3.42 -9.89
N SER A 5 23.35 -4.54 -9.24
CA SER A 5 22.81 -4.95 -7.93
C SER A 5 22.82 -3.80 -6.91
N GLN A 6 23.68 -2.79 -7.12
CA GLN A 6 23.75 -1.53 -6.37
C GLN A 6 22.46 -0.68 -6.40
N LEU A 7 21.63 -0.74 -7.45
CA LEU A 7 20.38 0.05 -7.56
C LEU A 7 19.15 -0.70 -7.03
N LEU A 8 19.23 -2.02 -6.89
CA LEU A 8 18.15 -2.87 -6.43
C LEU A 8 17.85 -2.66 -4.94
N LYS A 9 18.89 -2.63 -4.11
CA LYS A 9 18.77 -2.46 -2.67
C LYS A 9 18.12 -1.13 -2.26
N PRO A 10 18.59 0.05 -2.74
CA PRO A 10 17.94 1.34 -2.43
C PRO A 10 16.48 1.39 -2.90
N TYR A 11 16.16 0.73 -4.02
CA TYR A 11 14.81 0.68 -4.54
C TYR A 11 13.87 -0.15 -3.64
N ILE A 12 14.34 -1.31 -3.16
CA ILE A 12 13.60 -2.17 -2.24
C ILE A 12 13.35 -1.42 -0.92
N GLU A 13 14.38 -0.80 -0.33
CA GLU A 13 14.28 -0.02 0.90
C GLU A 13 13.27 1.14 0.78
N LYS A 14 13.28 1.83 -0.37
CA LYS A 14 12.29 2.85 -0.67
C LYS A 14 10.87 2.27 -0.72
N MET A 15 10.66 1.14 -1.40
CA MET A 15 9.34 0.50 -1.42
C MET A 15 8.90 0.03 -0.04
N GLU A 16 9.80 -0.50 0.80
CA GLU A 16 9.50 -0.92 2.17
C GLU A 16 8.97 0.27 2.97
N THR A 17 9.68 1.39 2.90
CA THR A 17 9.29 2.64 3.55
C THR A 17 7.91 3.11 3.07
N GLU A 18 7.66 3.08 1.77
CA GLU A 18 6.39 3.52 1.20
C GLU A 18 5.20 2.63 1.60
N TRP A 19 5.40 1.31 1.68
CA TRP A 19 4.39 0.37 2.17
C TRP A 19 4.15 0.51 3.67
N GLN A 20 5.20 0.68 4.47
CA GLN A 20 5.08 0.93 5.92
C GLN A 20 4.33 2.22 6.20
N GLN A 21 4.61 3.30 5.45
CA GLN A 21 3.89 4.55 5.58
C GLN A 21 2.40 4.36 5.28
N LEU A 22 2.07 3.69 4.16
CA LEU A 22 0.68 3.39 3.81
C LEU A 22 -0.01 2.55 4.88
N TYR A 23 0.68 1.55 5.43
CA TYR A 23 0.16 0.74 6.52
C TYR A 23 -0.15 1.57 7.77
N ARG A 24 0.75 2.47 8.17
CA ARG A 24 0.53 3.38 9.32
C ARG A 24 -0.66 4.30 9.09
N GLU A 25 -0.77 4.88 7.89
CA GLU A 25 -1.91 5.72 7.51
C GLU A 25 -3.22 4.92 7.64
N VAL A 26 -3.29 3.74 7.04
CA VAL A 26 -4.46 2.85 7.07
C VAL A 26 -4.78 2.41 8.50
N CYS A 27 -3.78 2.03 9.31
CA CYS A 27 -3.96 1.62 10.70
C CYS A 27 -4.45 2.74 11.62
N GLY A 28 -4.13 4.00 11.32
CA GLY A 28 -4.67 5.16 12.01
C GLY A 28 -6.17 5.39 11.80
N HIS A 29 -6.84 4.61 10.95
CA HIS A 29 -8.27 4.71 10.69
C HIS A 29 -9.07 3.49 11.18
N SER A 30 -10.22 3.77 11.78
CA SER A 30 -11.11 2.80 12.43
C SER A 30 -12.32 2.36 11.58
N SER A 31 -12.40 2.70 10.30
CA SER A 31 -13.56 2.36 9.46
C SER A 31 -13.47 0.95 8.87
N ASP A 32 -14.58 0.21 8.77
CA ASP A 32 -14.61 -1.19 8.27
C ASP A 32 -13.97 -1.41 6.88
N GLY A 33 -14.06 -0.43 5.97
CA GLY A 33 -13.37 -0.50 4.67
C GLY A 33 -11.84 -0.59 4.76
N VAL A 34 -11.26 -0.19 5.89
CA VAL A 34 -9.83 -0.29 6.22
C VAL A 34 -9.48 -1.71 6.66
N ALA A 35 -10.41 -2.44 7.29
CA ALA A 35 -10.16 -3.77 7.83
C ALA A 35 -9.75 -4.78 6.74
N ALA A 36 -10.27 -4.62 5.52
CA ALA A 36 -9.88 -5.43 4.36
C ALA A 36 -8.54 -5.00 3.74
N MET A 37 -8.14 -3.73 3.89
CA MET A 37 -6.90 -3.21 3.30
C MET A 37 -5.65 -3.59 4.12
N LYS A 38 -5.77 -3.65 5.45
CA LYS A 38 -4.67 -4.02 6.36
C LYS A 38 -4.01 -5.38 6.01
N PRO A 39 -4.74 -6.51 5.94
CA PRO A 39 -4.13 -7.81 5.66
C PRO A 39 -3.50 -7.87 4.27
N ALA A 40 -4.08 -7.18 3.28
CA ALA A 40 -3.52 -7.10 1.94
C ALA A 40 -2.18 -6.35 1.93
N ILE A 41 -2.08 -5.22 2.65
CA ILE A 41 -0.84 -4.46 2.80
C ILE A 41 0.23 -5.29 3.53
N GLU A 42 -0.14 -5.97 4.62
CA GLU A 42 0.78 -6.83 5.38
C GLU A 42 1.32 -7.98 4.53
N GLN A 43 0.46 -8.62 3.73
CA GLN A 43 0.88 -9.68 2.82
C GLN A 43 1.90 -9.16 1.79
N ARG A 44 1.69 -7.96 1.24
CA ARG A 44 2.63 -7.32 0.31
C ARG A 44 3.95 -6.95 0.97
N MET A 45 3.91 -6.46 2.21
CA MET A 45 5.13 -6.21 2.99
C MET A 45 5.93 -7.49 3.24
N ARG A 46 5.27 -8.60 3.60
CA ARG A 46 5.95 -9.91 3.75
C ARG A 46 6.56 -10.41 2.43
N GLN A 47 5.89 -10.18 1.31
CA GLN A 47 6.45 -10.52 -0.01
C GLN A 47 7.69 -9.69 -0.34
N LEU A 48 7.68 -8.41 0.02
CA LEU A 48 8.82 -7.51 -0.16
C LEU A 48 10.01 -7.91 0.73
N GLU A 49 9.77 -8.33 1.96
CA GLU A 49 10.79 -8.84 2.88
C GLU A 49 11.44 -10.13 2.37
N LYS A 50 10.63 -11.06 1.85
CA LYS A 50 11.14 -12.27 1.16
C LYS A 50 12.00 -11.88 -0.04
N PHE A 51 11.53 -10.92 -0.84
CA PHE A 51 12.25 -10.43 -2.01
C PHE A 51 13.59 -9.78 -1.63
N ARG A 52 13.62 -8.96 -0.58
CA ARG A 52 14.84 -8.36 -0.02
C ARG A 52 15.83 -9.43 0.42
N THR A 53 15.36 -10.42 1.16
CA THR A 53 16.17 -11.55 1.62
C THR A 53 16.79 -12.25 0.42
N SER A 54 15.99 -12.64 -0.58
CA SER A 54 16.50 -13.26 -1.81
C SER A 54 17.50 -12.36 -2.55
N ALA A 55 17.20 -11.07 -2.73
CA ALA A 55 18.04 -10.09 -3.43
C ALA A 55 19.38 -9.81 -2.73
N MET A 56 19.43 -9.89 -1.39
CA MET A 56 20.67 -9.74 -0.61
C MET A 56 21.59 -10.97 -0.72
N TYR A 57 21.03 -12.15 -0.97
CA TYR A 57 21.78 -13.40 -1.17
C TYR A 57 22.01 -13.76 -2.64
N PHE A 58 21.54 -12.94 -3.58
CA PHE A 58 21.68 -13.16 -5.03
C PHE A 58 23.15 -13.24 -5.49
N ASP A 59 24.07 -12.54 -4.80
CA ASP A 59 25.52 -12.60 -5.08
C ASP A 59 26.21 -13.87 -4.54
N ARG A 60 25.53 -14.72 -3.75
CA ARG A 60 26.14 -15.88 -3.08
C ARG A 60 25.43 -17.22 -3.28
N ASP A 61 24.16 -17.24 -3.68
CA ASP A 61 23.38 -18.48 -3.73
C ASP A 61 22.42 -18.49 -4.93
N GLU A 62 22.70 -19.34 -5.93
CA GLU A 62 21.88 -19.54 -7.14
C GLU A 62 20.42 -19.96 -6.83
N LYS A 63 20.13 -20.33 -5.58
CA LYS A 63 18.78 -20.67 -5.10
C LYS A 63 17.81 -19.48 -5.10
N GLY A 64 18.29 -18.25 -4.92
CA GLY A 64 17.44 -17.05 -4.96
C GLY A 64 16.80 -16.80 -6.33
N VAL A 65 17.50 -17.20 -7.40
CA VAL A 65 17.06 -17.09 -8.80
C VAL A 65 15.84 -17.98 -9.08
N LYS A 66 15.75 -19.16 -8.46
CA LYS A 66 14.63 -20.09 -8.67
C LYS A 66 13.29 -19.59 -8.11
N GLN A 67 13.31 -18.74 -7.08
CA GLN A 67 12.09 -18.22 -6.45
C GLN A 67 11.53 -16.99 -7.17
N PHE A 68 12.37 -16.24 -7.87
CA PHE A 68 11.98 -15.06 -8.64
C PHE A 68 12.76 -15.02 -9.97
N PRO A 69 12.29 -15.73 -11.02
CA PRO A 69 13.00 -15.81 -12.30
C PRO A 69 13.16 -14.45 -12.98
N ASN A 70 12.36 -13.45 -12.60
CA ASN A 70 12.50 -12.07 -13.05
C ASN A 70 12.31 -11.07 -11.89
N PRO A 71 13.38 -10.72 -11.16
CA PRO A 71 13.30 -9.81 -10.01
C PRO A 71 12.80 -8.41 -10.38
N ARG A 72 13.09 -7.94 -11.60
CA ARG A 72 12.63 -6.64 -12.09
C ARG A 72 11.12 -6.59 -12.26
N GLU A 73 10.56 -7.65 -12.81
CA GLU A 73 9.12 -7.77 -13.04
C GLU A 73 8.36 -7.92 -11.73
N ALA A 74 8.88 -8.72 -10.79
CA ALA A 74 8.32 -8.81 -9.44
C ALA A 74 8.29 -7.45 -8.73
N LEU A 75 9.38 -6.67 -8.78
CA LEU A 75 9.42 -5.31 -8.24
C LEU A 75 8.47 -4.35 -8.94
N ARG A 76 8.35 -4.46 -10.26
CA ARG A 76 7.42 -3.65 -11.04
C ARG A 76 5.97 -3.93 -10.63
N LEU A 77 5.61 -5.19 -10.43
CA LEU A 77 4.28 -5.59 -9.96
C LEU A 77 4.02 -5.08 -8.54
N LEU A 78 4.98 -5.22 -7.62
CA LEU A 78 4.87 -4.68 -6.26
C LEU A 78 4.69 -3.15 -6.24
N LYS A 79 5.37 -2.43 -7.14
CA LYS A 79 5.18 -0.98 -7.31
C LYS A 79 3.79 -0.63 -7.84
N LEU A 80 3.29 -1.39 -8.82
CA LEU A 80 1.96 -1.23 -9.38
C LEU A 80 0.88 -1.48 -8.32
N ASP A 81 1.06 -2.51 -7.49
CA ASP A 81 0.19 -2.81 -6.36
C ASP A 81 0.18 -1.66 -5.35
N LEU A 82 1.35 -1.15 -4.96
CA LEU A 82 1.44 0.00 -4.06
C LEU A 82 0.66 1.21 -4.58
N ARG A 83 0.81 1.53 -5.87
CA ARG A 83 0.09 2.63 -6.52
C ARG A 83 -1.42 2.38 -6.51
N THR A 84 -1.84 1.15 -6.76
CA THR A 84 -3.25 0.75 -6.79
C THR A 84 -3.86 0.83 -5.40
N THR A 85 -3.19 0.28 -4.38
CA THR A 85 -3.63 0.33 -2.98
C THR A 85 -3.68 1.77 -2.47
N ARG A 86 -2.68 2.62 -2.79
CA ARG A 86 -2.75 4.07 -2.48
C ARG A 86 -3.95 4.76 -3.14
N ARG A 87 -4.29 4.39 -4.37
CA ARG A 87 -5.44 4.97 -5.07
C ARG A 87 -6.75 4.53 -4.42
N GLN A 88 -6.88 3.25 -4.07
CA GLN A 88 -8.02 2.73 -3.31
C GLN A 88 -8.17 3.46 -1.97
N TRP A 89 -7.04 3.65 -1.27
CA TRP A 89 -7.00 4.36 0.00
C TRP A 89 -7.51 5.80 -0.11
N ARG A 90 -6.99 6.56 -1.08
CA ARG A 90 -7.46 7.94 -1.34
C ARG A 90 -8.95 8.00 -1.69
N ARG A 91 -9.46 7.04 -2.46
CA ARG A 91 -10.90 6.96 -2.80
C ARG A 91 -11.75 6.72 -1.55
N HIS A 92 -11.30 5.83 -0.67
CA HIS A 92 -11.96 5.57 0.61
C HIS A 92 -12.05 6.84 1.47
N LEU A 93 -10.93 7.58 1.61
CA LEU A 93 -10.90 8.85 2.34
C LEU A 93 -11.89 9.87 1.77
N VAL A 94 -11.90 10.06 0.44
CA VAL A 94 -12.85 10.98 -0.23
C VAL A 94 -14.29 10.54 -0.01
N SER A 95 -14.57 9.24 -0.11
CA SER A 95 -15.91 8.68 0.13
C SER A 95 -16.37 8.96 1.56
N LYS A 96 -15.50 8.71 2.55
CA LYS A 96 -15.79 9.00 3.96
C LYS A 96 -16.12 10.47 4.19
N ILE A 97 -15.29 11.38 3.66
CA ILE A 97 -15.53 12.84 3.76
C ILE A 97 -16.88 13.23 3.15
N ARG A 98 -17.24 12.66 1.99
CA ARG A 98 -18.54 12.93 1.35
C ARG A 98 -19.71 12.44 2.21
N THR A 99 -19.60 11.23 2.76
CA THR A 99 -20.64 10.67 3.65
C THR A 99 -20.80 11.52 4.91
N GLN A 100 -19.69 11.93 5.54
CA GLN A 100 -19.71 12.80 6.71
C GLN A 100 -20.39 14.14 6.41
N LYS A 101 -20.00 14.83 5.34
CA LYS A 101 -20.66 16.08 4.92
C LYS A 101 -22.16 15.91 4.65
N ARG A 102 -22.57 14.76 4.12
CA ARG A 102 -23.98 14.45 3.90
C ARG A 102 -24.73 14.30 5.22
N GLN A 103 -24.14 13.64 6.21
CA GLN A 103 -24.69 13.50 7.56
C GLN A 103 -24.78 14.86 8.26
N GLU A 104 -23.73 15.68 8.20
CA GLU A 104 -23.71 17.04 8.76
C GLU A 104 -24.85 17.90 8.19
N ARG A 105 -25.08 17.86 6.87
CA ARG A 105 -26.20 18.57 6.23
C ARG A 105 -27.57 18.03 6.68
N ALA A 106 -27.71 16.70 6.77
CA ALA A 106 -28.95 16.08 7.23
C ALA A 106 -29.28 16.46 8.67
N LEU A 107 -28.27 16.48 9.56
CA LEU A 107 -28.39 16.92 10.94
C LEU A 107 -28.74 18.41 11.04
N TYR A 108 -28.11 19.26 10.22
CA TYR A 108 -28.43 20.69 10.19
C TYR A 108 -29.89 20.94 9.82
N VAL A 109 -30.41 20.27 8.79
CA VAL A 109 -31.82 20.36 8.37
C VAL A 109 -32.76 19.81 9.45
N ALA A 110 -32.40 18.70 10.09
CA ALA A 110 -33.20 18.12 11.18
C ALA A 110 -33.27 19.05 12.41
N ASN A 111 -32.20 19.80 12.69
CA ASN A 111 -32.10 20.70 13.84
C ASN A 111 -32.62 22.12 13.57
N HIS A 112 -32.87 22.49 12.29
CA HIS A 112 -33.41 23.81 11.91
C HIS A 112 -34.58 23.65 10.91
N PRO A 113 -35.73 23.15 11.38
CA PRO A 113 -36.88 22.84 10.51
C PRO A 113 -37.60 24.08 9.94
N GLU A 114 -37.30 25.30 10.42
CA GLU A 114 -38.04 26.53 10.11
C GLU A 114 -37.61 27.25 8.82
N GLY A 115 -36.73 26.66 8.00
CA GLY A 115 -36.29 27.23 6.73
C GLY A 115 -37.21 26.93 5.54
N LYS A 116 -38.52 27.09 5.68
CA LYS A 116 -39.50 27.05 4.57
C LYS A 116 -40.21 28.38 4.43
#